data_AF-A0A846U3Y6-F1
#
_entry.id   AF-A0A846U3Y6-F1
#
_cell.length_a   1.000
_cell.length_b   1.000
_cell.length_c   1.000
_cell.angle_alpha   90.00
_cell.angle_beta   90.00
_cell.angle_gamma   90.00
#
_symmetry.space_group_name_H-M   'P 1'
#
loop_
_entity.id
_entity.type
_entity.pdbx_description
1 polymer ?
#
loop_
_entity_poly.entity_id
_entity_poly.type
_entity_poly.pdbx_seq_one_letter_code
_entity_poly.pdbx_strand_id
1 'polypeptide(L)'
;MQRHELEHPIRAAARITDEYEFVVVGSQSILGSVLRPPAECVMSNEADIFPMNAEDKADLIDGAIGEGSQFHETHGYYAQGVDSTTAVLPAGWRDRLVRIQSEQTEGRAGYCLDVLDLFLSKCAANREKDRVFNRALLAHGHVTVEAALERLPSMPLDADRTAGIALLVRRLAREAGF
;
A
#
# COMPACT_ATOMS: atom_id res chain seq x y z
N MET A 1 12.08 2.93 0.61
CA MET A 1 12.09 1.65 1.32
C MET A 1 12.26 0.49 0.34
N GLN A 2 12.98 -0.57 0.71
CA GLN A 2 13.16 -1.83 0.00
C GLN A 2 12.39 -2.96 0.68
N ARG A 3 12.20 -4.10 0.01
CA ARG A 3 11.42 -5.22 0.56
C ARG A 3 11.91 -5.71 1.92
N HIS A 4 13.22 -5.89 2.09
CA HIS A 4 13.79 -6.32 3.37
C HIS A 4 13.61 -5.27 4.48
N GLU A 5 13.49 -3.99 4.11
CA GLU A 5 13.18 -2.92 5.05
C GLU A 5 11.70 -2.99 5.46
N LEU A 6 10.76 -3.35 4.57
CA LEU A 6 9.35 -3.56 4.90
C LEU A 6 9.12 -4.79 5.81
N GLU A 7 9.91 -5.85 5.63
CA GLU A 7 9.83 -7.05 6.47
C GLU A 7 10.17 -6.75 7.94
N HIS A 8 10.93 -5.69 8.21
CA HIS A 8 11.32 -5.31 9.56
C HIS A 8 10.15 -4.72 10.38
N PRO A 9 9.40 -3.71 9.91
CA PRO A 9 8.17 -3.27 10.56
C PRO A 9 7.15 -4.39 10.77
N ILE A 10 7.01 -5.35 9.84
CA ILE A 10 6.10 -6.50 10.01
C ILE A 10 6.51 -7.34 11.23
N ARG A 11 7.79 -7.70 11.32
CA ARG A 11 8.33 -8.44 12.47
C ARG A 11 8.21 -7.64 13.77
N ALA A 12 8.51 -6.34 13.73
CA ALA A 12 8.44 -5.47 14.90
C ALA A 12 6.99 -5.33 15.40
N ALA A 13 6.05 -5.07 14.50
CA ALA A 13 4.62 -5.02 14.80
C ALA A 13 4.11 -6.32 15.43
N ALA A 14 4.56 -7.48 14.93
CA ALA A 14 4.26 -8.78 15.54
C ALA A 14 4.71 -8.90 17.00
N ARG A 15 5.90 -8.41 17.32
CA ARG A 15 6.41 -8.44 18.70
C ARG A 15 5.68 -7.46 19.62
N ILE A 16 5.23 -6.33 19.08
CA ILE A 16 4.52 -5.28 19.83
C ILE A 16 3.09 -5.71 20.15
N THR A 17 2.41 -6.32 19.18
CA THR A 17 0.96 -6.60 19.24
C THR A 17 0.63 -8.04 19.64
N ASP A 18 1.62 -8.94 19.61
CA ASP A 18 1.48 -10.40 19.74
C ASP A 18 0.57 -11.02 18.66
N GLU A 19 0.48 -10.37 17.50
CA GLU A 19 -0.32 -10.83 16.36
C GLU A 19 0.54 -11.52 15.29
N TYR A 20 -0.12 -12.38 14.48
CA TYR A 20 0.56 -13.15 13.44
C TYR A 20 0.45 -12.55 12.04
N GLU A 21 -0.68 -11.91 11.74
CA GLU A 21 -1.04 -11.44 10.39
C GLU A 21 -1.19 -9.93 10.36
N PHE A 22 -0.53 -9.30 9.40
CA PHE A 22 -0.53 -7.84 9.23
C PHE A 22 -0.90 -7.49 7.80
N VAL A 23 -1.72 -6.47 7.62
CA VAL A 23 -2.01 -5.88 6.32
C VAL A 23 -1.18 -4.61 6.19
N VAL A 24 -0.43 -4.53 5.10
CA VAL A 24 0.25 -3.31 4.65
C VAL A 24 -0.66 -2.65 3.63
N VAL A 25 -0.94 -1.37 3.83
CA VAL A 25 -1.64 -0.53 2.87
C VAL A 25 -0.70 0.59 2.39
N GLY A 26 -1.22 1.60 1.70
CA GLY A 26 -0.39 2.72 1.24
C GLY A 26 0.69 2.32 0.22
N SER A 27 1.67 3.20 0.03
CA SER A 27 2.67 3.02 -1.05
C SER A 27 3.51 1.75 -0.90
N GLN A 28 3.84 1.33 0.33
CA GLN A 28 4.77 0.20 0.53
C GLN A 28 4.16 -1.16 0.25
N SER A 29 2.83 -1.25 0.08
CA SER A 29 2.18 -2.44 -0.48
C SER A 29 2.80 -2.87 -1.82
N ILE A 30 3.37 -1.94 -2.58
CA ILE A 30 4.02 -2.25 -3.84
C ILE A 30 5.18 -3.25 -3.70
N LEU A 31 5.87 -3.26 -2.55
CA LEU A 31 7.02 -4.14 -2.29
C LEU A 31 6.63 -5.62 -2.15
N GLY A 32 5.37 -5.91 -1.83
CA GLY A 32 4.82 -7.26 -1.87
C GLY A 32 4.37 -7.66 -3.28
N SER A 33 3.73 -6.72 -3.99
CA SER A 33 3.02 -7.01 -5.26
C SER A 33 3.89 -6.89 -6.50
N VAL A 34 5.02 -6.16 -6.44
CA VAL A 34 5.93 -5.98 -7.56
C VAL A 34 7.37 -6.25 -7.11
N LEU A 35 8.04 -7.20 -7.79
CA LEU A 35 9.40 -7.62 -7.44
C LEU A 35 10.45 -6.50 -7.60
N ARG A 36 10.29 -5.66 -8.63
CA ARG A 36 11.18 -4.54 -8.95
C ARG A 36 10.33 -3.31 -9.25
N PRO A 37 9.81 -2.62 -8.23
CA PRO A 37 8.96 -1.46 -8.42
C PRO A 37 9.74 -0.29 -9.02
N PRO A 38 9.08 0.63 -9.74
CA PRO A 38 9.68 1.88 -10.20
C PRO A 38 10.25 2.69 -9.01
N ALA A 39 11.30 3.47 -9.26
CA ALA A 39 11.97 4.24 -8.20
C ALA A 39 11.01 5.23 -7.50
N GLU A 40 10.10 5.80 -8.27
CA GLU A 40 9.02 6.69 -7.82
C GLU A 40 8.08 6.01 -6.82
N CYS A 41 7.97 4.68 -6.89
CA CYS A 41 7.07 3.91 -6.04
C CYS A 41 7.70 3.52 -4.69
N VAL A 42 9.00 3.75 -4.50
CA VAL A 42 9.75 3.34 -3.28
C VAL A 42 10.40 4.51 -2.54
N MET A 43 10.01 5.75 -2.87
CA MET A 43 10.58 6.96 -2.27
C MET A 43 10.20 7.16 -0.80
N SER A 44 9.07 6.60 -0.35
CA SER A 44 8.63 6.73 1.04
C SER A 44 9.41 5.78 1.96
N ASN A 45 9.61 6.23 3.21
CA ASN A 45 10.19 5.50 4.33
C ASN A 45 9.14 5.13 5.41
N GLU A 46 7.87 5.36 5.12
CA GLU A 46 6.71 5.07 5.97
C GLU A 46 6.01 3.80 5.46
N ALA A 47 5.68 2.88 6.36
CA ALA A 47 4.84 1.71 6.07
C ALA A 47 3.52 1.79 6.84
N ASP A 48 2.41 2.01 6.14
CA ASP A 48 1.06 1.95 6.71
C ASP A 48 0.70 0.49 6.98
N ILE A 49 0.54 0.11 8.26
CA ILE A 49 0.35 -1.29 8.66
C ILE A 49 -0.69 -1.43 9.77
N PHE A 50 -1.43 -2.54 9.74
CA PHE A 50 -2.36 -2.89 10.81
C PHE A 50 -2.45 -4.41 11.03
N PRO A 51 -2.75 -4.88 12.25
CA PRO A 51 -2.99 -6.30 12.48
C PRO A 51 -4.32 -6.74 11.87
N MET A 52 -4.31 -7.78 11.03
CA MET A 52 -5.47 -8.24 10.25
C MET A 52 -6.70 -8.56 11.13
N ASN A 53 -6.47 -9.09 12.33
CA ASN A 53 -7.50 -9.56 13.25
C ASN A 53 -7.62 -8.71 14.53
N ALA A 54 -6.87 -7.60 14.63
CA ALA A 54 -6.82 -6.74 15.82
C ALA A 54 -6.44 -5.30 15.43
N GLU A 55 -7.28 -4.66 14.60
CA GLU A 55 -7.05 -3.29 14.10
C GLU A 55 -6.92 -2.26 15.26
N ASP A 56 -7.56 -2.51 16.40
CA ASP A 56 -7.47 -1.69 17.62
C ASP A 56 -6.06 -1.64 18.24
N LYS A 57 -5.19 -2.60 17.90
CA LYS A 57 -3.78 -2.60 18.35
C LYS A 57 -2.86 -1.78 17.45
N ALA A 58 -3.36 -1.16 16.37
CA ALA A 58 -2.55 -0.33 15.48
C ALA A 58 -1.87 0.84 16.21
N ASP A 59 -2.54 1.46 17.18
CA ASP A 59 -1.98 2.54 17.99
C ASP A 59 -0.71 2.11 18.77
N LEU A 60 -0.59 0.82 19.13
CA LEU A 60 0.61 0.29 19.76
C LEU A 60 1.80 0.28 18.80
N ILE A 61 1.54 0.01 17.51
CA ILE A 61 2.56 0.04 16.47
C ILE A 61 3.05 1.46 16.28
N ASP A 62 2.13 2.42 16.13
CA ASP A 62 2.47 3.83 15.95
C ASP A 62 3.28 4.37 17.14
N GLY A 63 2.82 4.11 18.37
CA GLY A 63 3.51 4.58 19.57
C GLY A 63 4.91 3.99 19.78
N ALA A 64 5.18 2.78 19.26
CA ALA A 64 6.45 2.09 19.47
C ALA A 64 7.45 2.25 18.32
N ILE A 65 6.97 2.21 17.07
CA ILE A 65 7.80 2.21 15.85
C ILE A 65 7.31 3.19 14.78
N GLY A 66 6.46 4.14 15.14
CA GLY A 66 5.98 5.22 14.27
C GLY A 66 6.97 6.35 14.09
N GLU A 67 6.48 7.47 13.52
CA GLU A 67 7.30 8.61 13.16
C GLU A 67 8.01 9.22 14.39
N GLY A 68 9.33 9.37 14.29
CA GLY A 68 10.15 9.99 15.35
C GLY A 68 10.47 9.07 16.53
N SER A 69 10.04 7.80 16.47
CA SER A 69 10.46 6.79 17.45
C SER A 69 11.97 6.48 17.35
N GLN A 70 12.53 5.86 18.39
CA GLN A 70 13.91 5.36 18.34
C GLN A 70 14.12 4.38 17.18
N PHE A 71 13.09 3.60 16.82
CA PHE A 71 13.11 2.73 15.64
C PHE A 71 13.31 3.54 14.36
N HIS A 72 12.53 4.62 14.19
CA HIS A 72 12.64 5.51 13.04
C HIS A 72 14.04 6.14 12.95
N GLU A 73 14.54 6.71 14.05
CA GLU A 73 15.86 7.35 14.09
C GLU A 73 16.99 6.36 13.78
N THR A 74 16.86 5.11 14.24
CA THR A 74 17.89 4.09 14.07
C THR A 74 17.93 3.51 12.66
N HIS A 75 16.76 3.32 12.04
CA HIS A 75 16.65 2.58 10.77
C HIS A 75 16.36 3.48 9.56
N GLY A 76 15.90 4.72 9.77
CA GLY A 76 15.53 5.65 8.70
C GLY A 76 14.17 5.36 8.06
N TYR A 77 13.45 4.35 8.54
CA TYR A 77 12.08 4.00 8.17
C TYR A 77 11.24 3.63 9.40
N TYR A 78 9.92 3.72 9.27
CA TYR A 78 8.98 3.54 10.38
C TYR A 78 7.67 2.90 9.91
N ALA A 79 6.86 2.44 10.86
CA ALA A 79 5.51 1.94 10.59
C ALA A 79 4.47 2.84 11.21
N GLN A 80 3.55 3.33 10.39
CA GLN A 80 2.38 4.06 10.85
C GLN A 80 1.28 3.03 11.14
N GLY A 81 0.80 3.01 12.38
CA GLY A 81 -0.39 2.26 12.75
C GLY A 81 -1.61 2.86 12.06
N VAL A 82 -2.33 2.05 11.28
CA VAL A 82 -3.54 2.47 10.55
C VAL A 82 -4.67 1.45 10.72
N ASP A 83 -5.76 1.61 9.99
CA ASP A 83 -6.87 0.65 9.96
C ASP A 83 -7.34 0.36 8.52
N SER A 84 -8.30 -0.55 8.39
CA SER A 84 -8.84 -0.94 7.09
C SER A 84 -9.68 0.14 6.40
N THR A 85 -9.98 1.25 7.06
CA THR A 85 -10.72 2.39 6.51
C THR A 85 -9.79 3.48 5.94
N THR A 86 -8.50 3.41 6.25
CA THR A 86 -7.48 4.39 5.84
C THR A 86 -7.33 4.49 4.32
N ALA A 87 -7.59 3.40 3.59
CA ALA A 87 -7.56 3.35 2.15
C ALA A 87 -8.96 3.04 1.56
N VAL A 88 -9.37 3.80 0.54
CA VAL A 88 -10.56 3.47 -0.25
C VAL A 88 -10.18 2.38 -1.24
N LEU A 89 -10.70 1.17 -1.05
CA LEU A 89 -10.30 -0.01 -1.81
C LEU A 89 -11.47 -0.66 -2.56
N PRO A 90 -11.21 -1.29 -3.72
CA PRO A 90 -12.22 -2.05 -4.45
C PRO A 90 -12.82 -3.19 -3.62
N ALA A 91 -14.08 -3.54 -3.83
CA ALA A 91 -14.72 -4.68 -3.19
C ALA A 91 -13.92 -5.98 -3.41
N GLY A 92 -13.86 -6.83 -2.38
CA GLY A 92 -13.10 -8.09 -2.40
C GLY A 92 -11.57 -7.92 -2.41
N TRP A 93 -11.02 -6.75 -2.07
CA TRP A 93 -9.56 -6.54 -2.04
C TRP A 93 -8.83 -7.52 -1.10
N ARG A 94 -9.47 -7.94 -0.01
CA ARG A 94 -8.91 -8.92 0.94
C ARG A 94 -8.60 -10.27 0.29
N ASP A 95 -9.39 -10.68 -0.70
CA ASP A 95 -9.19 -11.95 -1.43
C ASP A 95 -8.02 -11.89 -2.42
N ARG A 96 -7.51 -10.68 -2.69
CA ARG A 96 -6.44 -10.41 -3.67
C ARG A 96 -5.14 -9.97 -2.99
N LEU A 97 -5.05 -10.08 -1.67
CA LEU A 97 -3.85 -9.71 -0.93
C LEU A 97 -2.65 -10.58 -1.34
N VAL A 98 -1.51 -9.92 -1.53
CA VAL A 98 -0.25 -10.57 -1.86
C VAL A 98 0.53 -10.82 -0.57
N ARG A 99 0.65 -12.09 -0.21
CA ARG A 99 1.32 -12.53 1.01
C ARG A 99 2.85 -12.44 0.88
N ILE A 100 3.48 -11.86 1.89
CA ILE A 100 4.92 -11.89 2.14
C ILE A 100 5.18 -12.58 3.47
N GLN A 101 6.07 -13.58 3.47
CA GLN A 101 6.48 -14.31 4.66
C GLN A 101 7.86 -14.92 4.37
N SER A 102 8.80 -14.67 5.27
CA SER A 102 10.21 -15.06 5.14
C SER A 102 10.87 -15.19 6.52
N GLU A 103 12.13 -15.62 6.55
CA GLU A 103 12.94 -15.57 7.77
C GLU A 103 13.12 -14.13 8.26
N GLN A 104 13.14 -13.14 7.36
CA GLN A 104 13.25 -11.72 7.72
C GLN A 104 12.01 -11.23 8.46
N THR A 105 10.84 -11.78 8.17
CA THR A 105 9.62 -11.55 8.96
C THR A 105 9.54 -12.39 10.23
N GLU A 106 10.55 -13.22 10.54
CA GLU A 106 10.48 -14.26 11.60
C GLU A 106 9.25 -15.17 11.46
N GLY A 107 8.88 -15.48 10.22
CA GLY A 107 7.71 -16.28 9.91
C GLY A 107 6.37 -15.58 10.16
N ARG A 108 6.32 -14.27 10.38
CA ARG A 108 5.07 -13.51 10.47
C ARG A 108 4.53 -13.18 9.09
N ALA A 109 3.20 -13.14 8.93
CA ALA A 109 2.57 -12.92 7.63
C ALA A 109 2.30 -11.43 7.42
N GLY A 110 2.90 -10.84 6.39
CA GLY A 110 2.50 -9.55 5.84
C GLY A 110 1.62 -9.75 4.61
N TYR A 111 0.59 -8.94 4.45
CA TYR A 111 -0.32 -8.94 3.31
C TYR A 111 -0.31 -7.58 2.65
N CYS A 112 0.19 -7.50 1.43
CA CYS A 112 0.23 -6.27 0.65
C CYS A 112 -0.96 -6.19 -0.31
N LEU A 113 -1.41 -4.98 -0.63
CA LEU A 113 -2.46 -4.77 -1.63
C LEU A 113 -2.02 -5.22 -3.02
N ASP A 114 -2.93 -5.88 -3.75
CA ASP A 114 -2.81 -6.09 -5.20
C ASP A 114 -2.46 -4.78 -5.91
N VAL A 115 -1.62 -4.84 -6.95
CA VAL A 115 -1.11 -3.64 -7.63
C VAL A 115 -2.24 -2.79 -8.23
N LEU A 116 -3.31 -3.43 -8.70
CA LEU A 116 -4.45 -2.74 -9.28
C LEU A 116 -5.32 -2.06 -8.20
N ASP A 117 -5.52 -2.73 -7.07
CA ASP A 117 -6.25 -2.18 -5.92
C ASP A 117 -5.47 -1.00 -5.30
N LEU A 118 -4.14 -1.11 -5.19
CA LEU A 118 -3.25 -0.03 -4.77
C LEU A 118 -3.33 1.18 -5.71
N PHE A 119 -3.26 0.94 -7.03
CA PHE A 119 -3.37 1.99 -8.03
C PHE A 119 -4.70 2.75 -7.93
N LEU A 120 -5.82 2.04 -7.81
CA LEU A 120 -7.14 2.65 -7.69
C LEU A 120 -7.31 3.41 -6.37
N SER A 121 -6.80 2.88 -5.26
CA SER A 121 -6.76 3.58 -3.97
C SER A 121 -6.01 4.91 -4.08
N LYS A 122 -4.86 4.93 -4.75
CA LYS A 122 -4.10 6.15 -5.02
C LYS A 122 -4.83 7.11 -5.98
N CYS A 123 -5.57 6.60 -6.95
CA CYS A 123 -6.46 7.43 -7.77
C CYS A 123 -7.59 8.06 -6.96
N ALA A 124 -8.13 7.35 -5.96
CA ALA A 124 -9.16 7.89 -5.07
C ALA A 124 -8.61 8.97 -4.13
N ALA A 125 -7.37 8.82 -3.65
CA ALA A 125 -6.67 9.82 -2.84
C ALA A 125 -6.20 11.06 -3.64
N ASN A 126 -5.71 10.84 -4.88
CA ASN A 126 -5.33 11.85 -5.88
C ASN A 126 -4.44 13.00 -5.35
N ARG A 127 -3.47 12.70 -4.48
CA ARG A 127 -2.46 13.68 -4.05
C ARG A 127 -1.37 13.81 -5.13
N GLU A 128 -0.55 14.84 -5.07
CA GLU A 128 0.52 15.04 -6.06
C GLU A 128 1.48 13.85 -6.14
N LYS A 129 1.93 13.34 -4.98
CA LYS A 129 2.75 12.13 -4.90
C LYS A 129 2.07 10.88 -5.49
N ASP A 130 0.75 10.77 -5.33
CA ASP A 130 -0.01 9.63 -5.85
C ASP A 130 -0.10 9.66 -7.38
N ARG A 131 -0.18 10.84 -7.99
CA ARG A 131 -0.14 10.98 -9.45
C ARG A 131 1.22 10.56 -10.02
N VAL A 132 2.31 10.94 -9.37
CA VAL A 132 3.67 10.50 -9.75
C VAL A 132 3.77 8.98 -9.67
N PHE A 133 3.33 8.39 -8.56
CA PHE A 133 3.31 6.95 -8.34
C PHE A 133 2.50 6.21 -9.41
N ASN A 134 1.25 6.64 -9.66
CA ASN A 134 0.36 5.97 -10.59
C ASN A 134 0.82 6.10 -12.05
N ARG A 135 1.42 7.23 -12.44
CA ARG A 135 2.06 7.35 -13.75
C ARG A 135 3.21 6.37 -13.91
N ALA A 136 4.04 6.18 -12.88
CA ALA A 136 5.12 5.21 -12.94
C ALA A 136 4.58 3.77 -13.11
N LEU A 137 3.50 3.40 -12.42
CA LEU A 137 2.87 2.09 -12.61
C LEU A 137 2.35 1.86 -14.04
N LEU A 138 1.75 2.88 -14.65
CA LEU A 138 1.31 2.82 -16.05
C LEU A 138 2.51 2.77 -17.00
N ALA A 139 3.50 3.64 -16.81
CA ALA A 139 4.66 3.76 -17.69
C ALA A 139 5.50 2.47 -17.74
N HIS A 140 5.60 1.78 -16.61
CA HIS A 140 6.33 0.51 -16.49
C HIS A 140 5.48 -0.73 -16.79
N GLY A 141 4.20 -0.56 -17.15
CA GLY A 141 3.31 -1.65 -17.53
C GLY A 141 2.88 -2.56 -16.37
N HIS A 142 2.99 -2.08 -15.12
CA HIS A 142 2.49 -2.81 -13.95
C HIS A 142 0.95 -2.76 -13.83
N VAL A 143 0.34 -1.74 -14.43
CA VAL A 143 -1.11 -1.54 -14.52
C VAL A 143 -1.45 -1.12 -15.94
N THR A 144 -2.55 -1.64 -16.49
CA THR A 144 -3.11 -1.16 -17.76
C THR A 144 -4.36 -0.31 -17.53
N VAL A 145 -4.65 0.58 -18.47
CA VAL A 145 -5.86 1.43 -18.40
C VAL A 145 -7.11 0.56 -18.42
N GLU A 146 -7.13 -0.47 -19.26
CA GLU A 146 -8.23 -1.41 -19.43
C GLU A 146 -8.53 -2.12 -18.11
N ALA A 147 -7.52 -2.72 -17.47
CA ALA A 147 -7.70 -3.41 -16.20
C ALA A 147 -8.17 -2.46 -15.10
N ALA A 148 -7.61 -1.25 -15.03
CA ALA A 148 -8.02 -0.25 -14.04
C ALA A 148 -9.48 0.16 -14.22
N LEU A 149 -9.92 0.41 -15.47
CA LEU A 149 -11.29 0.77 -15.77
C LEU A 149 -12.27 -0.38 -15.57
N GLU A 150 -11.85 -1.63 -15.78
CA GLU A 150 -12.66 -2.83 -15.51
C GLU A 150 -12.87 -3.05 -14.01
N ARG A 151 -11.86 -2.78 -13.18
CA ARG A 151 -11.93 -2.91 -11.72
C ARG A 151 -12.66 -1.73 -11.05
N LEU A 152 -12.56 -0.54 -11.62
CA LEU A 152 -13.08 0.71 -11.06
C LEU A 152 -14.54 0.66 -10.55
N PRO A 153 -15.51 0.00 -11.22
CA PRO A 153 -16.89 -0.09 -10.74
C PRO A 153 -17.07 -0.77 -9.38
N SER A 154 -16.06 -1.54 -8.92
CA SER A 154 -16.09 -2.17 -7.60
C SER A 154 -15.60 -1.25 -6.47
N MET A 155 -15.18 -0.02 -6.77
CA MET A 155 -14.85 0.98 -5.75
C MET A 155 -16.10 1.43 -5.00
N PRO A 156 -16.05 1.61 -3.67
CA PRO A 156 -17.17 2.06 -2.86
C PRO A 156 -17.33 3.59 -2.98
N LEU A 157 -17.60 4.08 -4.19
CA LEU A 157 -17.68 5.49 -4.54
C LEU A 157 -18.98 5.79 -5.29
N ASP A 158 -19.48 7.02 -5.19
CA ASP A 158 -20.59 7.48 -6.01
C ASP A 158 -20.21 7.55 -7.51
N ALA A 159 -21.23 7.72 -8.36
CA ALA A 159 -21.05 7.73 -9.82
C ALA A 159 -20.15 8.88 -10.30
N ASP A 160 -20.23 10.05 -9.66
CA ASP A 160 -19.46 11.24 -10.05
C ASP A 160 -17.97 11.06 -9.72
N ARG A 161 -17.66 10.56 -8.52
CA ARG A 161 -16.29 10.22 -8.12
C ARG A 161 -15.72 9.09 -8.98
N THR A 162 -16.52 8.09 -9.30
CA THR A 162 -16.12 6.99 -10.19
C THR A 162 -15.79 7.51 -11.59
N ALA A 163 -16.65 8.36 -12.17
CA ALA A 163 -16.39 9.00 -13.46
C ALA A 163 -15.15 9.90 -13.42
N GLY A 164 -14.96 10.64 -12.34
CA GLY A 164 -13.76 11.46 -12.11
C GLY A 164 -12.47 10.64 -12.10
N ILE A 165 -12.47 9.48 -11.43
CA ILE A 165 -11.33 8.56 -11.44
C ILE A 165 -11.10 7.99 -12.85
N ALA A 166 -12.15 7.60 -13.59
CA ALA A 166 -11.97 7.11 -14.96
C ALA A 166 -11.29 8.15 -15.87
N LEU A 167 -11.66 9.43 -15.74
CA LEU A 167 -11.02 10.53 -16.46
C LEU A 167 -9.57 10.74 -16.00
N LEU A 168 -9.30 10.64 -14.69
CA LEU A 168 -7.96 10.72 -14.13
C LEU A 168 -7.05 9.60 -14.69
N VAL A 169 -7.50 8.35 -14.69
CA VAL A 169 -6.73 7.21 -15.21
C VAL A 169 -6.30 7.43 -16.65
N ARG A 170 -7.24 7.84 -17.52
CA ARG A 170 -6.95 8.15 -18.92
C ARG A 170 -6.00 9.33 -19.07
N ARG A 171 -6.11 10.35 -18.22
CA ARG A 171 -5.19 11.49 -18.23
C ARG A 171 -3.78 11.06 -17.84
N LEU A 172 -3.63 10.28 -16.77
CA LEU A 172 -2.34 9.79 -16.31
C LEU A 172 -1.67 8.90 -17.37
N ALA A 173 -2.43 8.08 -18.10
CA ALA A 173 -1.92 7.28 -19.20
C ALA A 173 -1.34 8.14 -20.33
N ARG A 174 -2.07 9.18 -20.76
CA ARG A 174 -1.56 10.15 -21.76
C ARG A 174 -0.30 10.87 -21.30
N GLU A 175 -0.26 11.28 -20.04
CA GLU A 175 0.93 11.90 -19.44
C GLU A 175 2.13 10.93 -19.36
N ALA A 176 1.87 9.62 -19.24
CA ALA A 176 2.88 8.57 -19.24
C ALA A 176 3.32 8.15 -20.66
N GLY A 177 2.72 8.71 -21.71
CA GLY A 177 3.08 8.43 -23.11
C GLY A 177 2.25 7.33 -23.78
N PHE A 178 1.05 7.03 -23.26
CA PHE A 178 0.10 6.04 -23.79
C PHE A 178 -1.23 6.67 -24.23
#